data_AF-A0A929JTI3-F1
#
_entry.id   AF-A0A929JTI3-F1
#
_cell.length_a   1.000
_cell.length_b   1.000
_cell.length_c   1.000
_cell.angle_alpha   90.00
_cell.angle_beta   90.00
_cell.angle_gamma   90.00
#
_symmetry.space_group_name_H-M   'P 1'
#
loop_
_entity.id
_entity.type
_entity.pdbx_description
1 polymer ?
#
loop_
_entity_poly.entity_id
_entity_poly.type
_entity_poly.pdbx_seq_one_letter_code
_entity_poly.pdbx_strand_id
1 'polypeptide(L)' 'MKCPKCQTENLDERKFCHECGAKLLLMCPQCGSENLPS' A
#
# COMPACT_ATOMS: atom_id res chain seq x y z
N MET A 1 -7.39 3.28 -2.55
CA MET A 1 -6.01 3.75 -2.81
C MET A 1 -5.46 3.21 -4.13
N LYS A 2 -4.67 3.99 -4.88
CA LYS A 2 -3.99 3.50 -6.09
C LYS A 2 -2.68 2.82 -5.77
N CYS A 3 -2.41 1.68 -6.41
CA CYS A 3 -1.13 0.99 -6.28
C CYS A 3 -0.01 1.84 -6.89
N PRO A 4 1.10 2.11 -6.18
CA PRO A 4 2.19 2.92 -6.72
C PRO A 4 2.98 2.20 -7.84
N LYS A 5 2.84 0.87 -7.96
CA LYS A 5 3.59 0.06 -8.94
C LYS A 5 2.84 -0.08 -10.28
N CYS A 6 1.56 -0.45 -10.24
CA CYS A 6 0.76 -0.74 -11.44
C CYS A 6 -0.42 0.22 -11.63
N GLN A 7 -0.64 1.16 -10.71
CA GLN A 7 -1.72 2.15 -10.71
C GLN A 7 -3.15 1.61 -10.58
N THR A 8 -3.31 0.30 -10.40
CA THR A 8 -4.60 -0.35 -10.13
C THR A 8 -5.23 0.20 -8.84
N GLU A 9 -6.55 0.41 -8.89
CA GLU A 9 -7.33 0.86 -7.74
C GLU A 9 -7.55 -0.29 -6.75
N ASN A 10 -7.27 -0.06 -5.47
CA ASN A 10 -7.39 -1.04 -4.41
C ASN A 10 -8.20 -0.44 -3.26
N LEU A 11 -8.87 -1.30 -2.48
CA LEU A 11 -9.52 -0.89 -1.23
C LEU A 11 -8.48 -0.41 -0.22
N ASP A 12 -8.81 0.59 0.59
CA ASP A 12 -7.87 1.23 1.51
C ASP A 12 -7.33 0.28 2.61
N GLU A 13 -8.07 -0.77 2.95
CA GLU A 13 -7.67 -1.77 3.94
C GLU A 13 -6.78 -2.90 3.37
N ARG A 14 -6.53 -2.92 2.05
CA ARG A 14 -5.70 -3.95 1.42
C ARG A 14 -4.22 -3.76 1.76
N LYS A 15 -3.59 -4.79 2.32
CA LYS A 15 -2.13 -4.83 2.55
C LYS A 15 -1.30 -4.99 1.26
N PHE A 16 -1.86 -5.65 0.25
CA PHE A 16 -1.21 -5.96 -1.03
C PHE A 16 -2.15 -5.69 -2.21
N CYS A 17 -1.57 -5.36 -3.36
CA CYS A 17 -2.28 -5.10 -4.60
C CYS A 17 -2.90 -6.40 -5.12
N HIS A 18 -4.20 -6.35 -5.43
CA HIS A 18 -4.92 -7.52 -5.91
C HIS A 18 -4.52 -7.97 -7.33
N GLU A 19 -3.81 -7.13 -8.07
CA GLU A 19 -3.41 -7.39 -9.45
C GLU A 19 -1.93 -7.78 -9.53
N CYS A 20 -1.02 -6.91 -9.04
CA CYS A 20 0.42 -7.16 -9.16
C CYS A 20 1.09 -7.72 -7.89
N GLY A 21 0.37 -7.83 -6.77
CA GLY A 21 0.91 -8.33 -5.49
C GLY A 21 1.82 -7.36 -4.72
N ALA A 22 2.05 -6.14 -5.21
CA ALA A 22 2.88 -5.14 -4.51
C ALA A 22 2.27 -4.74 -3.16
N LYS A 23 3.11 -4.55 -2.13
CA LYS A 23 2.66 -4.06 -0.81
C LYS A 23 2.11 -2.64 -0.98
N LEU A 24 0.91 -2.41 -0.46
CA LEU A 24 0.18 -1.14 -0.57
C LEU A 24 0.37 -0.23 0.65
N LEU A 25 0.86 -0.77 1.76
CA LEU A 25 1.10 0.00 2.97
C LEU A 25 2.14 1.11 2.70
N LEU A 26 1.76 2.35 3.03
CA LEU A 26 2.68 3.47 3.10
C LEU A 26 3.63 3.23 4.28
N MET A 27 4.79 2.66 3.97
CA MET A 27 5.91 2.62 4.91
C MET A 27 6.53 4.01 4.95
N CYS A 28 6.78 4.52 6.15
CA CYS A 28 7.47 5.78 6.31
C CYS A 28 8.87 5.67 5.68
N PRO A 29 9.25 6.48 4.67
CA PRO A 29 10.55 6.38 4.02
C PRO A 29 11.72 6.74 4.96
N GLN A 30 11.44 7.40 6.10
CA GLN A 30 12.45 7.80 7.07
C GLN A 30 12.76 6.72 8.11
N CYS A 31 11.80 5.89 8.50
CA CYS A 31 11.98 4.90 9.57
C CYS A 31 11.54 3.46 9.22
N GLY A 32 10.88 3.26 8.07
CA GLY A 32 10.37 1.95 7.66
C GLY A 32 9.12 1.49 8.41
N SER A 33 8.55 2.28 9.32
CA SER A 33 7.34 1.89 10.05
C SER A 33 6.09 1.93 9.17
N GLU A 34 5.18 0.98 9.40
CA GLU A 34 3.87 0.91 8.73
C GLU A 34 2.95 2.01 9.27
N ASN A 35 2.39 2.86 8.40
CA ASN A 35 1.43 3.89 8.79
C ASN A 35 0.02 3.28 8.81
N LEU A 36 -0.31 2.58 9.89
CA LEU A 36 -1.66 2.05 10.13
C LEU A 36 -2.56 3.18 10.65
N PRO A 37 -3.78 3.39 10.09
CA PRO A 37 -4.77 4.22 10.75
C PRO A 37 -5.11 3.60 12.12
N SER A 38 -5.14 4.45 13.16
CA SER A 38 -5.46 4.07 14.55
C SER A 38 -6.93 3.70 14.73
#